data_AF-A0A4R1HVG1-F1
#
_entry.id   AF-A0A4R1HVG1-F1
#
_cell.length_a   1.000
_cell.length_b   1.000
_cell.length_c   1.000
_cell.angle_alpha   90.00
_cell.angle_beta   90.00
_cell.angle_gamma   90.00
#
_symmetry.space_group_name_H-M   'P 1'
#
loop_
_entity.id
_entity.type
_entity.pdbx_description
1 polymer ?
#
loop_
_entity_poly.entity_id
_entity_poly.type
_entity_poly.pdbx_seq_one_letter_code
_entity_poly.pdbx_strand_id
1 'polypeptide(L)'
;MLRVAGARLLDDRHRAVVHTALDSDPVASCMVAARVEAVGLDPWRLGGELWSVGSAMDGLCFSGANLVPLRGERAAIRAFADRARRGGRVCSSLVGRAELVLPLWEELAGVWQPAREIRPDQPLMLLDGPPTVPSDPLVRPVRIDELERYLPAAVAMFTEEVGVDPRTGDGGAGYRARVAELISSGRAFARFQDGEVVFKAEIGALSRSVGQIQGVWVHPGWRGRGLGAAGTATVTEALAAMGRASSLYVNAFNAPARAAYRRIGFAQVAQFATVLF
;
A
#
# COMPACT_ATOMS: atom_id res chain seq x y z
N MET A 1 -20.96 30.38 -16.48
CA MET A 1 -20.17 29.12 -16.42
C MET A 1 -18.87 29.42 -15.67
N LEU A 2 -18.76 29.03 -14.40
CA LEU A 2 -17.46 29.04 -13.73
C LEU A 2 -16.59 27.97 -14.40
N ARG A 3 -15.43 28.37 -14.94
CA ARG A 3 -14.39 27.42 -15.36
C ARG A 3 -14.08 26.53 -14.16
N VAL A 4 -14.33 25.23 -14.26
CA VAL A 4 -13.77 24.27 -13.30
C VAL A 4 -12.25 24.41 -13.42
N ALA A 5 -11.62 24.99 -12.41
CA ALA A 5 -10.17 25.05 -12.34
C ALA A 5 -9.66 23.60 -12.37
N GLY A 6 -8.85 23.27 -13.38
CA GLY A 6 -8.26 21.94 -13.51
C GLY A 6 -7.40 21.59 -12.29
N ALA A 7 -7.08 20.30 -12.13
CA ALA A 7 -6.27 19.84 -11.01
C ALA A 7 -4.92 20.59 -10.93
N ARG A 8 -4.71 21.32 -9.83
CA ARG A 8 -3.52 22.12 -9.55
C ARG A 8 -2.50 21.34 -8.72
N LEU A 9 -1.22 21.69 -8.87
CA LEU A 9 -0.14 21.12 -8.08
C LEU A 9 -0.10 21.74 -6.68
N LEU A 10 0.20 20.89 -5.70
CA LEU A 10 0.53 21.30 -4.34
C LEU A 10 2.04 21.27 -4.14
N ASP A 11 2.50 22.13 -3.24
CA ASP A 11 3.90 22.24 -2.81
C ASP A 11 3.96 22.34 -1.28
N ASP A 12 5.16 22.49 -0.74
CA ASP A 12 5.38 22.51 0.71
C ASP A 12 4.65 23.65 1.45
N ARG A 13 4.20 24.71 0.78
CA ARG A 13 3.38 25.76 1.40
C ARG A 13 1.99 25.23 1.80
N HIS A 14 1.56 24.13 1.19
CA HIS A 14 0.29 23.48 1.43
C HIS A 14 0.38 22.33 2.45
N ARG A 15 1.55 22.11 3.07
CA ARG A 15 1.80 20.94 3.92
C ARG A 15 0.78 20.77 5.04
N ALA A 16 0.46 21.83 5.76
CA ALA A 16 -0.49 21.77 6.88
C ALA A 16 -1.89 21.30 6.44
N VAL A 17 -2.44 21.89 5.37
CA VAL A 17 -3.76 21.52 4.85
C VAL A 17 -3.77 20.11 4.25
N VAL A 18 -2.66 19.69 3.64
CA VAL A 18 -2.49 18.32 3.13
C VAL A 18 -2.51 17.31 4.28
N HIS A 19 -1.80 17.56 5.39
CA HIS A 19 -1.88 16.69 6.56
C HIS A 19 -3.31 16.59 7.08
N THR A 20 -4.01 17.71 7.27
CA THR A 20 -5.42 17.70 7.71
C THR A 20 -6.31 16.88 6.77
N ALA A 21 -6.10 16.98 5.45
CA ALA A 21 -6.85 16.17 4.49
C ALA A 21 -6.55 14.67 4.62
N LEU A 22 -5.27 14.30 4.76
CA LEU A 22 -4.87 12.89 4.93
C LEU A 22 -5.36 12.30 6.27
N ASP A 23 -5.42 13.12 7.32
CA ASP A 23 -5.90 12.72 8.65
C ASP A 23 -7.41 12.46 8.70
N SER A 24 -8.16 12.90 7.67
CA SER A 24 -9.62 12.65 7.59
C SER A 24 -9.95 11.20 7.23
N ASP A 25 -9.03 10.48 6.57
CA ASP A 25 -9.08 9.02 6.36
C ASP A 25 -7.65 8.45 6.50
N PRO A 26 -7.14 8.32 7.75
CA PRO A 26 -5.73 8.00 7.99
C PRO A 26 -5.37 6.57 7.56
N VAL A 27 -6.37 5.68 7.45
CA VAL A 27 -6.17 4.29 7.03
C VAL A 27 -6.03 4.22 5.52
N ALA A 28 -6.98 4.78 4.77
CA ALA A 28 -6.91 4.75 3.31
C ALA A 28 -5.77 5.61 2.76
N SER A 29 -5.43 6.69 3.46
CA SER A 29 -4.37 7.62 3.05
C SER A 29 -2.97 7.17 3.45
N CYS A 30 -2.81 6.09 4.23
CA CYS A 30 -1.55 5.71 4.88
C CYS A 30 -0.35 5.65 3.91
N MET A 31 -0.52 5.07 2.71
CA MET A 31 0.54 4.97 1.70
C MET A 31 1.12 6.34 1.29
N VAL A 32 0.27 7.36 1.21
CA VAL A 32 0.67 8.72 0.83
C VAL A 32 1.07 9.52 2.06
N ALA A 33 0.33 9.39 3.17
CA ALA A 33 0.64 10.07 4.43
C ALA A 33 2.03 9.73 4.95
N ALA A 34 2.42 8.45 4.94
CA ALA A 34 3.75 8.01 5.35
C ALA A 34 4.87 8.71 4.56
N ARG A 35 4.66 8.95 3.25
CA ARG A 35 5.64 9.66 2.42
C ARG A 35 5.65 11.15 2.72
N VAL A 36 4.49 11.79 2.76
CA VAL A 36 4.36 13.23 3.05
C VAL A 36 4.98 13.57 4.41
N GLU A 37 4.76 12.74 5.43
CA GLU A 37 5.34 12.92 6.76
C GLU A 37 6.87 12.77 6.76
N ALA A 38 7.41 11.81 5.98
CA ALA A 38 8.84 11.55 5.92
C ALA A 38 9.62 12.62 5.14
N VAL A 39 9.07 13.12 4.03
CA VAL A 39 9.84 13.93 3.07
C VAL A 39 9.19 15.24 2.64
N GLY A 40 7.91 15.48 2.97
CA GLY A 40 7.18 16.66 2.53
C GLY A 40 6.51 16.52 1.17
N LEU A 41 6.27 17.66 0.51
CA LEU A 41 5.63 17.75 -0.79
C LEU A 41 6.59 18.05 -1.95
N ASP A 42 7.90 18.05 -1.71
CA ASP A 42 8.88 18.14 -2.80
C ASP A 42 8.70 16.95 -3.76
N PRO A 43 8.40 17.17 -5.05
CA PRO A 43 8.01 16.07 -5.94
C PRO A 43 9.09 15.01 -6.15
N TRP A 44 10.37 15.43 -6.16
CA TRP A 44 11.49 14.52 -6.34
C TRP A 44 11.61 13.59 -5.13
N ARG A 45 11.61 14.15 -3.91
CA ARG A 45 11.72 13.36 -2.68
C ARG A 45 10.47 12.50 -2.44
N LEU A 46 9.29 13.02 -2.74
CA LEU A 46 8.01 12.32 -2.59
C LEU A 46 7.88 11.13 -3.57
N GLY A 47 8.58 11.21 -4.70
CA GLY A 47 8.47 10.24 -5.80
C GLY A 47 7.17 10.41 -6.58
N GLY A 48 6.70 11.65 -6.72
CA GLY A 48 5.44 11.98 -7.38
C GLY A 48 4.92 13.37 -6.99
N GLU A 49 3.76 13.72 -7.52
CA GLU A 49 3.09 15.00 -7.30
C GLU A 49 1.81 14.82 -6.47
N LEU A 50 1.40 15.85 -5.73
CA LEU A 50 0.05 15.93 -5.18
C LEU A 50 -0.79 16.93 -5.98
N TRP A 51 -1.95 16.45 -6.44
CA TRP A 51 -2.91 17.20 -7.21
C TRP A 51 -4.12 17.54 -6.35
N SER A 52 -4.64 18.75 -6.51
CA SER A 52 -5.85 19.20 -5.82
C SER A 52 -6.85 19.86 -6.74
N VAL A 53 -8.13 19.74 -6.41
CA VAL A 53 -9.25 20.40 -7.07
C VAL A 53 -10.05 21.14 -6.00
N GLY A 54 -10.58 22.32 -6.34
CA GLY A 54 -11.36 23.15 -5.43
C GLY A 54 -10.50 24.05 -4.54
N SER A 55 -11.15 25.05 -3.92
CA SER A 55 -10.49 26.03 -3.04
C SER A 55 -10.19 25.45 -1.66
N ALA A 56 -10.97 24.46 -1.20
CA ALA A 56 -10.85 23.82 0.10
C ALA A 56 -10.27 22.39 0.05
N MET A 57 -9.51 22.08 -1.01
CA MET A 57 -9.01 20.73 -1.29
C MET A 57 -10.14 19.69 -1.34
N ASP A 58 -11.21 20.04 -2.04
CA ASP A 58 -12.37 19.18 -2.27
C ASP A 58 -11.98 17.91 -3.03
N GLY A 59 -10.92 17.98 -3.83
CA GLY A 59 -10.22 16.83 -4.38
C GLY A 59 -8.76 16.77 -3.93
N LEU A 60 -8.27 15.54 -3.69
CA LEU A 60 -6.85 15.23 -3.51
C LEU A 60 -6.48 13.92 -4.22
N CYS A 61 -5.39 13.94 -4.97
CA CYS A 61 -4.86 12.76 -5.66
C CYS A 61 -3.33 12.80 -5.66
N PHE A 62 -2.70 11.68 -5.33
CA PHE A 62 -1.26 11.50 -5.48
C PHE A 62 -0.95 10.85 -6.82
N SER A 63 -0.03 11.43 -7.59
CA SER A 63 0.44 10.92 -8.87
C SER A 63 1.93 10.62 -8.82
N GLY A 64 2.29 9.34 -8.70
CA GLY A 64 3.67 8.87 -8.74
C GLY A 64 3.76 7.50 -9.40
N ALA A 65 4.57 6.60 -8.84
CA ALA A 65 4.61 5.19 -9.29
C ALA A 65 3.21 4.54 -9.30
N ASN A 66 2.33 4.95 -8.38
CA ASN A 66 0.90 4.67 -8.40
C ASN A 66 0.12 5.99 -8.51
N LEU A 67 -1.06 5.95 -9.14
CA LEU A 67 -2.03 7.04 -9.07
C LEU A 67 -3.07 6.70 -8.00
N VAL A 68 -3.13 7.52 -6.95
CA VAL A 68 -3.90 7.26 -5.72
C VAL A 68 -4.88 8.40 -5.50
N PRO A 69 -6.15 8.28 -5.93
CA PRO A 69 -7.17 9.26 -5.56
C PRO A 69 -7.51 9.09 -4.07
N LEU A 70 -7.36 10.17 -3.31
CA LEU A 70 -7.49 10.17 -1.85
C LEU A 70 -8.81 10.80 -1.40
N ARG A 71 -9.28 11.80 -2.15
CA ARG A 71 -10.49 12.54 -1.84
C ARG A 71 -11.13 13.10 -3.10
N GLY A 72 -12.45 13.18 -3.09
CA GLY A 72 -13.23 14.04 -3.96
C GLY A 72 -14.41 13.34 -4.62
N GLU A 73 -15.38 14.16 -5.01
CA GLU A 73 -16.56 13.69 -5.73
C GLU A 73 -16.28 13.49 -7.23
N ARG A 74 -17.30 13.07 -7.99
CA ARG A 74 -17.20 12.76 -9.42
C ARG A 74 -16.58 13.90 -10.24
N ALA A 75 -16.85 15.15 -9.90
CA ALA A 75 -16.25 16.31 -10.58
C ALA A 75 -14.73 16.41 -10.36
N ALA A 76 -14.25 16.14 -9.14
CA ALA A 76 -12.81 16.09 -8.85
C ALA A 76 -12.15 14.91 -9.55
N ILE A 77 -12.79 13.73 -9.55
CA ILE A 77 -12.31 12.54 -10.27
C ILE A 77 -12.14 12.83 -11.76
N ARG A 78 -13.12 13.48 -12.40
CA ARG A 78 -13.00 13.91 -13.81
C ARG A 78 -11.84 14.87 -14.04
N ALA A 79 -11.64 15.84 -13.15
CA ALA A 79 -10.53 16.78 -13.26
C ALA A 79 -9.16 16.08 -13.11
N PHE A 80 -9.05 15.04 -12.27
CA PHE A 80 -7.86 14.19 -12.19
C PHE A 80 -7.66 13.36 -13.45
N ALA A 81 -8.74 12.76 -13.98
CA ALA A 81 -8.69 12.00 -15.24
C ALA A 81 -8.23 12.90 -16.40
N ASP A 82 -8.77 14.11 -16.53
CA ASP A 82 -8.38 15.06 -17.58
C ASP A 82 -6.91 15.46 -17.49
N ARG A 83 -6.38 15.63 -16.27
CA ARG A 83 -4.95 15.88 -16.07
C ARG A 83 -4.10 14.66 -16.47
N ALA A 84 -4.49 13.47 -16.03
CA ALA A 84 -3.80 12.22 -16.33
C ALA A 84 -3.83 11.86 -17.83
N ARG A 85 -4.93 12.15 -18.55
CA ARG A 85 -5.04 11.99 -20.00
C ARG A 85 -4.01 12.84 -20.76
N ARG A 86 -3.83 14.11 -20.35
CA ARG A 86 -2.88 15.03 -21.01
C ARG A 86 -1.41 14.63 -20.83
N GLY A 87 -1.06 14.02 -19.70
CA GLY A 87 0.32 13.59 -19.41
C GLY A 87 0.70 12.20 -19.91
N GLY A 88 -0.30 11.38 -20.28
CA GLY A 88 -0.09 9.95 -20.55
C GLY A 88 0.09 9.11 -19.26
N ARG A 89 0.02 7.79 -19.39
CA ARG A 89 0.21 6.87 -18.25
C ARG A 89 1.70 6.72 -17.92
N VAL A 90 2.09 7.14 -16.72
CA VAL A 90 3.43 6.92 -16.15
C VAL A 90 3.43 6.03 -14.90
N CYS A 91 2.26 5.81 -14.30
CA CYS A 91 2.10 4.94 -13.13
C CYS A 91 1.93 3.46 -13.53
N SER A 92 2.33 2.55 -12.66
CA SER A 92 2.13 1.11 -12.81
C SER A 92 0.75 0.64 -12.35
N SER A 93 0.07 1.41 -11.51
CA SER A 93 -1.29 1.08 -11.04
C SER A 93 -2.13 2.29 -10.65
N LEU A 94 -3.46 2.09 -10.64
CA LEU A 94 -4.39 2.87 -9.83
C LEU A 94 -4.67 2.08 -8.55
N VAL A 95 -4.62 2.71 -7.38
CA VAL A 95 -4.89 2.04 -6.09
C VAL A 95 -5.46 3.00 -5.06
N GLY A 96 -6.36 2.54 -4.21
CA GLY A 96 -7.02 3.35 -3.18
C GLY A 96 -8.48 2.94 -2.98
N ARG A 97 -9.29 3.82 -2.38
CA ARG A 97 -10.72 3.64 -2.16
C ARG A 97 -11.43 3.25 -3.46
N ALA A 98 -12.21 2.16 -3.44
CA ALA A 98 -12.85 1.61 -4.64
C ALA A 98 -13.78 2.63 -5.31
N GLU A 99 -14.53 3.41 -4.52
CA GLU A 99 -15.42 4.47 -4.97
C GLU A 99 -14.72 5.68 -5.60
N LEU A 100 -13.39 5.77 -5.48
CA LEU A 100 -12.58 6.80 -6.15
C LEU A 100 -11.81 6.21 -7.34
N VAL A 101 -11.24 5.03 -7.16
CA VAL A 101 -10.41 4.35 -8.17
C VAL A 101 -11.24 3.87 -9.36
N LEU A 102 -12.38 3.22 -9.14
CA LEU A 102 -13.18 2.65 -10.23
C LEU A 102 -13.77 3.76 -11.13
N PRO A 103 -14.37 4.84 -10.59
CA PRO A 103 -14.72 6.02 -11.38
C PRO A 103 -13.56 6.66 -12.16
N LEU A 104 -12.38 6.73 -11.56
CA LEU A 104 -11.20 7.26 -12.23
C LEU A 104 -10.79 6.36 -13.41
N TRP A 105 -10.85 5.05 -13.22
CA TRP A 105 -10.58 4.09 -14.28
C TRP A 105 -11.61 4.17 -15.41
N GLU A 106 -12.90 4.28 -15.11
CA GLU A 106 -13.97 4.44 -16.12
C GLU A 106 -13.67 5.62 -17.06
N GLU A 107 -13.18 6.74 -16.52
CA GLU A 107 -12.78 7.91 -17.30
C GLU A 107 -11.49 7.64 -18.12
N LEU A 108 -10.55 6.86 -17.61
CA LEU A 108 -9.25 6.64 -18.26
C LEU A 108 -9.25 5.48 -19.27
N ALA A 109 -10.15 4.51 -19.14
CA ALA A 109 -10.15 3.26 -19.89
C ALA A 109 -10.27 3.43 -21.42
N GLY A 110 -10.88 4.53 -21.88
CA GLY A 110 -10.98 4.83 -23.31
C GLY A 110 -9.73 5.44 -23.94
N VAL A 111 -8.74 5.86 -23.14
CA VAL A 111 -7.55 6.59 -23.59
C VAL A 111 -6.26 5.86 -23.21
N TRP A 112 -6.22 5.22 -22.05
CA TRP A 112 -5.07 4.45 -21.61
C TRP A 112 -5.10 3.04 -22.19
N GLN A 113 -3.93 2.39 -22.17
CA GLN A 113 -3.82 0.97 -22.52
C GLN A 113 -4.73 0.13 -21.62
N PRO A 114 -5.25 -1.01 -22.10
CA PRO A 114 -6.08 -1.90 -21.30
C PRO A 114 -5.38 -2.28 -19.99
N ALA A 115 -6.16 -2.36 -18.91
CA ALA A 115 -5.68 -2.91 -17.65
C ALA A 115 -5.32 -4.39 -17.85
N ARG A 116 -4.15 -4.78 -17.33
CA ARG A 116 -3.72 -6.18 -17.26
C ARG A 116 -4.61 -6.98 -16.30
N GLU A 117 -5.00 -6.35 -15.20
CA GLU A 117 -5.86 -6.94 -14.19
C GLU A 117 -6.63 -5.84 -13.45
N ILE A 118 -7.90 -6.10 -13.14
CA ILE A 118 -8.73 -5.21 -12.31
C ILE A 118 -9.18 -6.00 -11.08
N ARG A 119 -8.86 -5.47 -9.90
CA ARG A 119 -9.23 -6.01 -8.59
C ARG A 119 -10.22 -5.05 -7.94
N PRO A 120 -11.53 -5.16 -8.21
CA PRO A 120 -12.51 -4.15 -7.80
C PRO A 120 -12.90 -4.23 -6.32
N ASP A 121 -12.63 -5.37 -5.68
CA ASP A 121 -13.00 -5.64 -4.30
C ASP A 121 -11.80 -6.18 -3.51
N GLN A 122 -11.22 -5.27 -2.72
CA GLN A 122 -10.16 -5.58 -1.78
C GLN A 122 -10.51 -4.98 -0.41
N PRO A 123 -11.09 -5.76 0.52
CA PRO A 123 -11.37 -5.29 1.88
C PRO A 123 -10.16 -4.61 2.52
N LEU A 124 -10.32 -3.32 2.87
CA LEU A 124 -9.36 -2.60 3.70
C LEU A 124 -9.70 -2.87 5.15
N MET A 125 -8.77 -3.50 5.85
CA MET A 125 -8.95 -3.96 7.22
C MET A 125 -8.07 -3.16 8.18
N LEU A 126 -8.60 -2.93 9.38
CA LEU A 126 -7.97 -2.21 10.48
C LEU A 126 -8.02 -3.03 11.75
N LEU A 127 -6.95 -2.99 12.52
CA LEU A 127 -6.88 -3.45 13.90
C LEU A 127 -6.25 -2.32 14.73
N ASP A 128 -7.03 -1.76 15.64
CA ASP A 128 -6.60 -0.75 16.59
C ASP A 128 -6.28 -1.44 17.93
N GLY A 129 -5.00 -1.46 18.31
CA GLY A 129 -4.50 -2.17 19.47
C GLY A 129 -3.86 -3.55 19.17
N PRO A 130 -3.63 -4.37 20.22
CA PRO A 130 -2.95 -5.66 20.10
C PRO A 130 -3.84 -6.72 19.43
N PRO A 131 -3.25 -7.78 18.84
CA PRO A 131 -3.99 -8.90 18.27
C PRO A 131 -4.71 -9.74 19.33
N THR A 132 -5.79 -10.42 18.93
CA THR A 132 -6.57 -11.31 19.79
C THR A 132 -6.06 -12.76 19.80
N VAL A 133 -5.06 -13.08 18.97
CA VAL A 133 -4.43 -14.40 18.88
C VAL A 133 -2.97 -14.32 19.31
N PRO A 134 -2.38 -15.41 19.84
CA PRO A 134 -0.97 -15.43 20.19
C PRO A 134 -0.07 -15.08 19.00
N SER A 135 0.91 -14.22 19.25
CA SER A 135 2.00 -13.94 18.31
C SER A 135 2.98 -15.10 18.21
N ASP A 136 3.73 -15.15 17.12
CA ASP A 136 4.84 -16.08 16.93
C ASP A 136 6.14 -15.42 17.45
N PRO A 137 6.73 -15.90 18.55
CA PRO A 137 7.94 -15.31 19.13
C PRO A 137 9.19 -15.49 18.25
N LEU A 138 9.12 -16.36 17.23
CA LEU A 138 10.21 -16.56 16.26
C LEU A 138 10.11 -15.62 15.06
N VAL A 139 9.02 -14.87 14.92
CA VAL A 139 8.91 -13.79 13.93
C VAL A 139 9.57 -12.54 14.49
N ARG A 140 10.51 -11.98 13.74
CA ARG A 140 11.27 -10.79 14.16
C ARG A 140 11.64 -9.92 12.96
N PRO A 141 12.06 -8.66 13.18
CA PRO A 141 12.70 -7.87 12.14
C PRO A 141 13.88 -8.62 11.52
N VAL A 142 13.96 -8.55 10.20
CA VAL A 142 15.06 -9.09 9.40
C VAL A 142 16.26 -8.16 9.52
N ARG A 143 17.46 -8.72 9.56
CA ARG A 143 18.71 -7.95 9.58
C ARG A 143 19.27 -7.79 8.18
N ILE A 144 20.04 -6.73 7.92
CA ILE A 144 20.55 -6.43 6.58
C ILE A 144 21.51 -7.50 6.03
N ASP A 145 22.26 -8.17 6.92
CA ASP A 145 23.11 -9.33 6.60
C ASP A 145 22.30 -10.59 6.24
N GLU A 146 20.99 -10.60 6.51
CA GLU A 146 20.07 -11.68 6.14
C GLU A 146 19.34 -11.42 4.81
N LEU A 147 19.63 -10.31 4.12
CA LEU A 147 18.97 -9.92 2.86
C LEU A 147 18.99 -11.05 1.82
N GLU A 148 20.13 -11.70 1.61
CA GLU A 148 20.26 -12.77 0.62
C GLU A 148 19.43 -14.02 0.98
N ARG A 149 19.15 -14.24 2.26
CA ARG A 149 18.26 -15.32 2.72
C ARG A 149 16.78 -14.93 2.64
N TYR A 150 16.47 -13.64 2.73
CA TYR A 150 15.11 -13.11 2.66
C TYR A 150 14.61 -12.92 1.23
N LEU A 151 15.50 -12.48 0.33
CA LEU A 151 15.18 -12.11 -1.05
C LEU A 151 14.45 -13.23 -1.84
N PRO A 152 14.82 -14.53 -1.73
CA PRO A 152 14.10 -15.60 -2.42
C PRO A 152 12.61 -15.67 -2.06
N ALA A 153 12.26 -15.50 -0.78
CA ALA A 153 10.87 -15.49 -0.33
C ALA A 153 10.13 -14.22 -0.77
N ALA A 154 10.81 -13.07 -0.81
CA ALA A 154 10.23 -11.83 -1.34
C ALA A 154 9.90 -11.97 -2.84
N VAL A 155 10.84 -12.52 -3.63
CA VAL A 155 10.65 -12.80 -5.06
C VAL A 155 9.53 -13.82 -5.28
N ALA A 156 9.52 -14.93 -4.53
CA ALA A 156 8.46 -15.94 -4.64
C ALA A 156 7.07 -15.34 -4.37
N MET A 157 6.93 -14.56 -3.29
CA MET A 157 5.70 -13.84 -2.96
C MET A 157 5.26 -12.90 -4.09
N PHE A 158 6.18 -12.09 -4.63
CA PHE A 158 5.85 -11.16 -5.70
C PHE A 158 5.41 -11.89 -6.98
N THR A 159 6.13 -12.95 -7.36
CA THR A 159 5.79 -13.75 -8.54
C THR A 159 4.44 -14.44 -8.38
N GLU A 160 4.13 -14.99 -7.19
CA GLU A 160 2.82 -15.59 -6.89
C GLU A 160 1.67 -14.57 -6.96
N GLU A 161 1.87 -13.36 -6.45
CA GLU A 161 0.83 -12.31 -6.33
C GLU A 161 0.61 -11.53 -7.64
N VAL A 162 1.68 -11.28 -8.40
CA VAL A 162 1.67 -10.39 -9.57
C VAL A 162 1.78 -11.17 -10.89
N GLY A 163 2.24 -12.42 -10.85
CA GLY A 163 2.41 -13.28 -12.03
C GLY A 163 3.64 -12.96 -12.89
N VAL A 164 4.54 -12.09 -12.40
CA VAL A 164 5.78 -11.71 -13.11
C VAL A 164 6.96 -11.73 -12.14
N ASP A 165 8.13 -12.12 -12.64
CA ASP A 165 9.36 -12.09 -11.85
C ASP A 165 9.86 -10.65 -11.72
N PRO A 166 10.00 -10.10 -10.49
CA PRO A 166 10.44 -8.72 -10.28
C PRO A 166 11.91 -8.49 -10.65
N ARG A 167 12.65 -9.54 -11.05
CA ARG A 167 14.02 -9.46 -11.55
C ARG A 167 14.11 -9.26 -13.07
N THR A 168 12.98 -9.35 -13.76
CA THR A 168 12.92 -9.15 -15.21
C THR A 168 13.25 -7.68 -15.54
N GLY A 169 14.16 -7.46 -16.49
CA GLY A 169 14.57 -6.11 -16.92
C GLY A 169 15.94 -5.72 -16.37
N ASP A 170 16.00 -5.24 -15.13
CA ASP A 170 17.22 -4.71 -14.50
C ASP A 170 18.04 -5.76 -13.72
N GLY A 171 17.73 -7.04 -13.89
CA GLY A 171 18.35 -8.13 -13.14
C GLY A 171 17.92 -8.21 -11.67
N GLY A 172 16.89 -7.45 -11.27
CA GLY A 172 16.38 -7.39 -9.90
C GLY A 172 17.06 -6.36 -9.03
N ALA A 173 17.90 -5.48 -9.59
CA ALA A 173 18.61 -4.45 -8.83
C ALA A 173 17.65 -3.52 -8.08
N GLY A 174 16.63 -3.00 -8.74
CA GLY A 174 15.62 -2.11 -8.15
C GLY A 174 14.76 -2.82 -7.11
N TYR A 175 14.33 -4.06 -7.39
CA TYR A 175 13.56 -4.83 -6.42
C TYR A 175 14.38 -5.16 -5.17
N ARG A 176 15.64 -5.60 -5.34
CA ARG A 176 16.56 -5.86 -4.24
C ARG A 176 16.83 -4.60 -3.42
N ALA A 177 17.02 -3.45 -4.06
CA ALA A 177 17.21 -2.17 -3.37
C ALA A 177 15.99 -1.81 -2.50
N ARG A 178 14.78 -1.98 -3.03
CA ARG A 178 13.53 -1.77 -2.27
C ARG A 178 13.41 -2.70 -1.06
N VAL A 179 13.74 -3.98 -1.22
CA VAL A 179 13.74 -4.95 -0.11
C VAL A 179 14.79 -4.58 0.95
N ALA A 180 16.00 -4.19 0.51
CA ALA A 180 17.07 -3.75 1.40
C ALA A 180 16.68 -2.50 2.21
N GLU A 181 15.93 -1.57 1.61
CA GLU A 181 15.40 -0.38 2.30
C GLU A 181 14.39 -0.76 3.39
N LEU A 182 13.47 -1.69 3.10
CA LEU A 182 12.51 -2.20 4.09
C LEU A 182 13.21 -2.90 5.27
N ILE A 183 14.24 -3.70 4.98
CA ILE A 183 15.05 -4.35 6.02
C ILE A 183 15.81 -3.32 6.86
N SER A 184 16.52 -2.38 6.21
CA SER A 184 17.32 -1.37 6.90
C SER A 184 16.49 -0.41 7.75
N SER A 185 15.22 -0.21 7.39
CA SER A 185 14.26 0.58 8.16
C SER A 185 13.52 -0.22 9.25
N GLY A 186 13.87 -1.50 9.47
CA GLY A 186 13.23 -2.36 10.47
C GLY A 186 11.78 -2.73 10.15
N ARG A 187 11.39 -2.62 8.87
CA ARG A 187 10.00 -2.82 8.40
C ARG A 187 9.77 -4.18 7.74
N ALA A 188 10.79 -5.01 7.56
CA ALA A 188 10.66 -6.38 7.08
C ALA A 188 10.73 -7.37 8.25
N PHE A 189 9.75 -8.27 8.35
CA PHE A 189 9.66 -9.30 9.38
C PHE A 189 9.73 -10.69 8.75
N ALA A 190 10.37 -11.62 9.44
CA ALA A 190 10.43 -13.02 9.02
C ALA A 190 10.52 -13.98 10.20
N ARG A 191 10.06 -15.21 9.97
CA ARG A 191 10.51 -16.39 10.71
C ARG A 191 11.41 -17.22 9.81
N PHE A 192 12.57 -17.59 10.35
CA PHE A 192 13.50 -18.49 9.69
C PHE A 192 13.42 -19.89 10.29
N GLN A 193 13.53 -20.91 9.45
CA GLN A 193 13.73 -22.30 9.82
C GLN A 193 14.90 -22.84 8.99
N ASP A 194 15.95 -23.35 9.66
CA ASP A 194 17.10 -23.98 9.00
C ASP A 194 17.72 -23.16 7.86
N GLY A 195 17.79 -21.84 8.02
CA GLY A 195 18.32 -20.95 6.99
C GLY A 195 17.26 -20.29 6.11
N GLU A 196 16.08 -20.91 5.97
CA GLU A 196 15.03 -20.53 5.02
C GLU A 196 13.92 -19.70 5.65
N VAL A 197 13.33 -18.80 4.87
CA VAL A 197 12.16 -18.03 5.31
C VAL A 197 10.90 -18.89 5.19
N VAL A 198 10.25 -19.15 6.32
CA VAL A 198 8.98 -19.91 6.37
C VAL A 198 7.74 -19.02 6.50
N PHE A 199 7.95 -17.80 6.98
CA PHE A 199 6.95 -16.72 7.02
C PHE A 199 7.65 -15.38 6.76
N LYS A 200 7.02 -14.50 6.00
CA LYS A 200 7.40 -13.08 5.89
C LYS A 200 6.20 -12.15 5.89
N ALA A 201 6.42 -10.93 6.34
CA ALA A 201 5.52 -9.80 6.19
C ALA A 201 6.34 -8.50 6.21
N GLU A 202 5.78 -7.42 5.67
CA GLU A 202 6.44 -6.11 5.62
C GLU A 202 5.47 -5.02 6.07
N ILE A 203 5.99 -3.93 6.64
CA ILE A 203 5.26 -2.69 6.84
C ILE A 203 5.58 -1.78 5.65
N GLY A 204 4.71 -1.80 4.64
CA GLY A 204 4.92 -1.07 3.38
C GLY A 204 4.79 0.45 3.50
N ALA A 205 3.91 0.89 4.41
CA ALA A 205 3.73 2.30 4.76
C ALA A 205 3.61 2.44 6.27
N LEU A 206 4.22 3.48 6.82
CA LEU A 206 4.23 3.75 8.25
C LEU A 206 4.03 5.25 8.47
N SER A 207 2.77 5.66 8.64
CA SER A 207 2.45 7.03 9.06
C SER A 207 2.61 7.15 10.58
N ARG A 208 2.37 8.35 11.11
CA ARG A 208 2.37 8.59 12.56
C ARG A 208 1.28 7.83 13.32
N SER A 209 0.19 7.45 12.66
CA SER A 209 -0.97 6.80 13.29
C SER A 209 -1.26 5.38 12.79
N VAL A 210 -0.80 5.02 11.58
CA VAL A 210 -1.13 3.73 10.94
C VAL A 210 0.12 3.10 10.35
N GLY A 211 0.29 1.79 10.57
CA GLY A 211 1.20 0.95 9.80
C GLY A 211 0.43 0.03 8.86
N GLN A 212 0.69 0.12 7.56
CA GLN A 212 0.07 -0.76 6.57
C GLN A 212 0.98 -1.96 6.28
N ILE A 213 0.50 -3.13 6.70
CA ILE A 213 1.10 -4.44 6.47
C ILE A 213 0.86 -4.85 5.01
N GLN A 214 1.90 -5.35 4.36
CA GLN A 214 1.88 -5.88 3.00
C GLN A 214 2.71 -7.15 2.89
N GLY A 215 2.57 -7.85 1.76
CA GLY A 215 3.47 -8.94 1.40
C GLY A 215 3.49 -10.10 2.39
N VAL A 216 2.37 -10.37 3.06
CA VAL A 216 2.23 -11.52 3.97
C VAL A 216 2.33 -12.80 3.14
N TRP A 217 3.34 -13.62 3.43
CA TRP A 217 3.57 -14.87 2.71
C TRP A 217 4.05 -15.96 3.65
N VAL A 218 3.58 -17.17 3.37
CA VAL A 218 3.97 -18.40 4.07
C VAL A 218 4.50 -19.36 3.02
N HIS A 219 5.68 -19.92 3.29
CA HIS A 219 6.31 -20.89 2.42
C HIS A 219 5.33 -22.04 2.12
N PRO A 220 5.17 -22.49 0.86
CA PRO A 220 4.16 -23.48 0.48
C PRO A 220 4.14 -24.73 1.36
N GLY A 221 5.30 -25.33 1.65
CA GLY A 221 5.42 -26.52 2.54
C GLY A 221 5.08 -26.28 4.03
N TRP A 222 4.89 -25.02 4.43
CA TRP A 222 4.59 -24.59 5.80
C TRP A 222 3.17 -24.03 5.96
N ARG A 223 2.38 -23.97 4.87
CA ARG A 223 0.97 -23.54 4.91
C ARG A 223 0.12 -24.52 5.72
N GLY A 224 -1.01 -24.03 6.23
CA GLY A 224 -1.91 -24.83 7.08
C GLY A 224 -1.47 -24.98 8.55
N ARG A 225 -0.29 -24.46 8.94
CA ARG A 225 0.26 -24.57 10.30
C ARG A 225 0.03 -23.33 11.18
N GLY A 226 -0.84 -22.42 10.76
CA GLY A 226 -1.14 -21.18 11.51
C GLY A 226 -0.10 -20.05 11.39
N LEU A 227 1.04 -20.26 10.71
CA LEU A 227 2.12 -19.26 10.60
C LEU A 227 1.66 -17.90 10.06
N GLY A 228 0.77 -17.89 9.06
CA GLY A 228 0.26 -16.63 8.51
C GLY A 228 -0.50 -15.80 9.54
N ALA A 229 -1.25 -16.45 10.43
CA ALA A 229 -2.00 -15.75 11.48
C ALA A 229 -1.07 -15.30 12.62
N ALA A 230 -0.27 -16.21 13.17
CA ALA A 230 0.61 -15.92 14.29
C ALA A 230 1.70 -14.89 13.92
N GLY A 231 2.27 -14.99 12.71
CA GLY A 231 3.27 -14.03 12.26
C GLY A 231 2.70 -12.65 11.96
N THR A 232 1.48 -12.56 11.41
CA THR A 232 0.81 -11.26 11.24
C THR A 232 0.43 -10.64 12.59
N ALA A 233 0.06 -11.47 13.57
CA ALA A 233 -0.16 -11.02 14.95
C ALA A 233 1.14 -10.42 15.54
N THR A 234 2.30 -11.03 15.34
CA THR A 234 3.60 -10.45 15.76
C THR A 234 3.87 -9.08 15.14
N VAL A 235 3.58 -8.89 13.85
CA VAL A 235 3.73 -7.56 13.20
C VAL A 235 2.75 -6.54 13.77
N THR A 236 1.53 -6.98 14.07
CA THR A 236 0.50 -6.14 14.70
C THR A 236 0.92 -5.71 16.12
N GLU A 237 1.49 -6.62 16.93
CA GLU A 237 2.04 -6.28 18.25
C GLU A 237 3.14 -5.23 18.16
N ALA A 238 4.04 -5.37 17.18
CA ALA A 238 5.10 -4.39 16.95
C ALA A 238 4.52 -3.00 16.60
N LEU A 239 3.49 -2.94 15.76
CA LEU A 239 2.79 -1.70 15.43
C LEU A 239 2.06 -1.09 16.64
N ALA A 240 1.36 -1.91 17.43
CA ALA A 240 0.68 -1.48 18.65
C ALA A 240 1.67 -0.93 19.69
N ALA A 241 2.82 -1.57 19.87
CA ALA A 241 3.90 -1.07 20.75
C ALA A 241 4.47 0.28 20.30
N MET A 242 4.37 0.58 19.00
CA MET A 242 4.73 1.88 18.42
C MET A 242 3.58 2.91 18.44
N GLY A 243 2.45 2.60 19.11
CA GLY A 243 1.29 3.49 19.21
C GLY A 243 0.54 3.68 17.89
N ARG A 244 0.58 2.67 16.99
CA ARG A 244 -0.02 2.75 15.66
C ARG A 244 -1.02 1.63 15.43
N ALA A 245 -2.13 1.97 14.77
CA ALA A 245 -3.09 0.97 14.30
C ALA A 245 -2.49 0.17 13.13
N SER A 246 -2.86 -1.11 13.04
CA SER A 246 -2.44 -1.99 11.97
C SER A 246 -3.47 -1.98 10.84
N SER A 247 -3.02 -1.77 9.61
CA SER A 247 -3.85 -1.77 8.41
C SER A 247 -3.35 -2.83 7.42
N LEU A 248 -4.25 -3.42 6.65
CA LEU A 248 -3.91 -4.18 5.45
C LEU A 248 -5.09 -4.15 4.47
N TYR A 249 -4.87 -4.44 3.20
CA TYR A 249 -5.95 -4.79 2.30
C TYR A 249 -5.67 -6.14 1.64
N VAL A 250 -6.73 -6.86 1.31
CA VAL A 250 -6.66 -8.24 0.84
C VAL A 250 -7.64 -8.45 -0.28
N ASN A 251 -7.29 -9.23 -1.31
CA ASN A 251 -8.23 -9.56 -2.38
C ASN A 251 -9.45 -10.31 -1.83
N ALA A 252 -10.66 -9.93 -2.25
CA ALA A 252 -11.89 -10.55 -1.74
C ALA A 252 -11.96 -12.07 -1.95
N PHE A 253 -11.35 -12.56 -3.03
CA PHE A 253 -11.24 -13.98 -3.36
C PHE A 253 -10.29 -14.77 -2.44
N ASN A 254 -9.43 -14.12 -1.66
CA ASN A 254 -8.51 -14.78 -0.72
C ASN A 254 -9.21 -15.05 0.62
N ALA A 255 -10.20 -15.95 0.58
CA ALA A 255 -10.98 -16.35 1.75
C ALA A 255 -10.12 -16.85 2.94
N PRO A 256 -9.03 -17.64 2.74
CA PRO A 256 -8.17 -18.06 3.83
C PRO A 256 -7.48 -16.89 4.56
N ALA A 257 -6.94 -15.91 3.84
CA ALA A 257 -6.31 -14.75 4.44
C ALA A 257 -7.34 -13.88 5.20
N ARG A 258 -8.51 -13.65 4.60
CA ARG A 258 -9.61 -12.91 5.25
C ARG A 258 -10.08 -13.58 6.55
N ALA A 259 -10.15 -14.91 6.59
CA ALA A 259 -10.46 -15.65 7.81
C ALA A 259 -9.33 -15.53 8.85
N ALA A 260 -8.06 -15.54 8.43
CA ALA A 260 -6.93 -15.31 9.33
C ALA A 260 -6.96 -13.90 9.95
N TYR A 261 -7.13 -12.85 9.15
CA TYR A 261 -7.14 -11.47 9.63
C TYR A 261 -8.31 -11.19 10.58
N ARG A 262 -9.52 -11.69 10.28
CA ARG A 262 -10.64 -11.59 11.22
C ARG A 262 -10.36 -12.27 12.56
N ARG A 263 -9.69 -13.43 12.55
CA ARG A 263 -9.31 -14.12 13.80
C ARG A 263 -8.30 -13.32 14.61
N ILE A 264 -7.37 -12.61 13.97
CA ILE A 264 -6.40 -11.73 14.62
C ILE A 264 -7.07 -10.50 15.26
N GLY A 265 -8.29 -10.15 14.83
CA GLY A 265 -9.04 -9.01 15.34
C GLY A 265 -9.26 -7.90 14.33
N PHE A 266 -8.78 -8.04 13.09
CA PHE A 266 -9.01 -7.04 12.05
C PHE A 266 -10.49 -6.94 11.67
N ALA A 267 -10.99 -5.70 11.59
CA ALA A 267 -12.31 -5.37 11.07
C ALA A 267 -12.17 -4.69 9.70
N GLN A 268 -13.10 -4.96 8.78
CA GLN A 268 -13.15 -4.23 7.51
C GLN A 268 -13.71 -2.81 7.76
N VAL A 269 -12.96 -1.79 7.36
CA VAL A 269 -13.33 -0.37 7.54
C VAL A 269 -13.63 0.34 6.22
N ALA A 270 -13.14 -0.20 5.10
CA ALA A 270 -13.40 0.30 3.76
C ALA A 270 -13.19 -0.80 2.71
N GLN A 271 -13.27 -0.41 1.44
CA GLN A 271 -12.93 -1.25 0.30
C GLN A 271 -11.94 -0.50 -0.59
N PHE A 272 -10.86 -1.18 -0.94
CA PHE A 272 -9.94 -0.74 -1.97
C PHE A 272 -10.26 -1.38 -3.32
N ALA A 273 -9.80 -0.73 -4.38
CA ALA A 273 -9.64 -1.34 -5.68
C ALA A 273 -8.23 -1.08 -6.21
N THR A 274 -7.73 -2.02 -7.01
CA THR A 274 -6.47 -1.87 -7.74
C THR A 274 -6.70 -2.14 -9.22
N VAL A 275 -6.19 -1.25 -10.08
CA VAL A 275 -6.11 -1.46 -11.54
C VAL A 275 -4.63 -1.56 -11.91
N LEU A 276 -4.22 -2.72 -12.42
CA LEU A 276 -2.85 -3.01 -12.80
C LEU A 276 -2.67 -2.89 -14.30
N PHE A 277 -1.52 -2.36 -14.73
CA PHE A 277 -1.16 -2.13 -16.12
C PHE A 277 0.19 -2.76 -16.50
#